data_AF-A0A0B7BRP9-F1
#
_entry.id   AF-A0A0B7BRP9-F1
#
_cell.length_a   1.000
_cell.length_b   1.000
_cell.length_c   1.000
_cell.angle_alpha   90.00
_cell.angle_beta   90.00
_cell.angle_gamma   90.00
#
_symmetry.space_group_name_H-M   'P 1'
#
loop_
_entity.id
_entity.type
_entity.pdbx_description
1 polymer ?
#
loop_
_entity_poly.entity_id
_entity_poly.type
_entity_poly.pdbx_seq_one_letter_code
_entity_poly.pdbx_strand_id
1 'polypeptide(L)'
;MEKYITPDLAFATSDIALKLNRTVMDQLGDSDHKPVKLSLNLKYSPQVQKPIPRWNYKRADWIQFARLSDIYCESINTHQKKIKNMTDRLNTSILRAARESIPRGARRDYKSWSEEVQNVEQKVSQARERLETEQSIDSHIALKAASAKYRRAEQSRKLHGRDEEIRHLNMDKVELKKHSR
;
A
#
# COMPACT_ATOMS: atom_id res chain seq x y z
N MET A 1 17.87 4.64 37.56
CA MET A 1 18.02 3.70 36.41
C MET A 1 16.65 3.10 36.17
N GLU A 2 15.92 3.58 35.16
CA GLU A 2 14.63 2.97 34.79
C GLU A 2 14.86 1.53 34.32
N LYS A 3 14.16 0.59 34.95
CA LYS A 3 14.27 -0.83 34.68
C LYS A 3 13.28 -1.18 33.57
N TYR A 4 13.67 -0.95 32.31
CA TYR A 4 12.87 -1.36 31.16
C TYR A 4 12.77 -2.89 31.13
N ILE A 5 11.55 -3.42 31.27
CA ILE A 5 11.29 -4.85 31.10
C ILE A 5 11.16 -5.09 29.60
N THR A 6 12.08 -5.86 29.02
CA THR A 6 11.96 -6.31 27.62
C THR A 6 11.48 -7.76 27.63
N PRO A 7 10.17 -8.03 27.53
CA PRO A 7 9.66 -9.40 27.46
C PRO A 7 10.08 -10.09 26.14
N ASP A 8 10.51 -9.32 25.15
CA ASP A 8 10.89 -9.81 23.83
C ASP A 8 12.27 -10.49 23.85
N LEU A 9 12.24 -11.80 23.57
CA LEU A 9 13.40 -12.68 23.49
C LEU A 9 13.82 -12.88 22.03
N ALA A 10 15.13 -12.96 21.80
CA ALA A 10 15.69 -13.30 20.50
C ALA A 10 16.75 -14.39 20.64
N PHE A 11 16.77 -15.31 19.68
CA PHE A 11 17.70 -16.42 19.64
C PHE A 11 18.66 -16.25 18.46
N ALA A 12 19.92 -16.64 18.67
CA ALA A 12 20.92 -16.72 17.63
C ALA A 12 21.85 -17.91 17.92
N THR A 13 22.45 -18.47 16.88
CA THR A 13 23.55 -19.43 17.04
C THR A 13 24.76 -18.72 17.66
N SER A 14 25.61 -19.47 18.36
CA SER A 14 26.72 -18.90 19.15
C SER A 14 27.68 -18.03 18.33
N ASP A 15 27.93 -18.42 17.09
CA ASP A 15 28.80 -17.72 16.12
C ASP A 15 28.21 -16.39 15.62
N ILE A 16 26.87 -16.29 15.54
CA ILE A 16 26.15 -15.09 15.13
C ILE A 16 25.89 -14.18 16.33
N ALA A 17 25.57 -14.75 17.50
CA ALA A 17 25.26 -14.03 18.72
C ALA A 17 26.36 -13.04 19.12
N LEU A 18 27.63 -13.44 19.00
CA LEU A 18 28.80 -12.59 19.28
C LEU A 18 28.96 -11.40 18.33
N LYS A 19 28.33 -11.44 17.16
CA LYS A 19 28.42 -10.41 16.11
C LYS A 19 27.18 -9.51 16.08
N LEU A 20 26.14 -9.85 16.83
CA LEU A 20 24.89 -9.10 16.89
C LEU A 20 24.99 -7.96 17.88
N ASN A 21 24.48 -6.80 17.49
CA ASN A 21 24.16 -5.71 18.40
C ASN A 21 22.65 -5.69 18.67
N ARG A 22 22.26 -5.76 19.94
CA ARG A 22 20.86 -5.68 20.39
C ARG A 22 20.56 -4.29 20.93
N THR A 23 19.59 -3.62 20.34
CA THR A 23 19.08 -2.32 20.79
C THR A 23 17.57 -2.35 20.91
N VAL A 24 17.02 -1.71 21.94
CA VAL A 24 15.58 -1.46 22.03
C VAL A 24 15.30 -0.15 21.28
N MET A 25 14.36 -0.20 20.34
CA MET A 25 13.95 0.97 19.56
C MET A 25 12.90 1.78 20.30
N ASP A 26 12.65 2.99 19.82
CA ASP A 26 11.51 3.80 20.25
C ASP A 26 10.19 3.10 19.93
N GLN A 27 9.16 3.48 20.67
CA GLN A 27 7.85 2.88 20.51
C GLN A 27 7.29 3.14 19.10
N LEU A 28 6.77 2.10 18.46
CA LEU A 28 6.12 2.20 17.15
C LEU A 28 4.60 2.27 17.31
N GLY A 29 4.03 3.42 16.94
CA GLY A 29 2.59 3.62 16.88
C GLY A 29 1.89 3.47 18.24
N ASP A 30 0.89 2.59 18.30
CA ASP A 30 0.04 2.36 19.47
C ASP A 30 0.40 1.09 20.26
N SER A 31 1.46 0.37 19.87
CA SER A 31 1.94 -0.75 20.66
C SER A 31 2.33 -0.30 22.08
N ASP A 32 2.22 -1.22 23.01
CA ASP A 32 2.71 -1.16 24.39
C ASP A 32 4.11 -1.79 24.53
N HIS A 33 4.58 -2.54 23.53
CA HIS A 33 5.92 -3.15 23.49
C HIS A 33 6.88 -2.36 22.61
N LYS A 34 8.09 -2.04 23.12
CA LYS A 34 9.14 -1.38 22.33
C LYS A 34 9.87 -2.43 21.46
N PRO A 35 10.03 -2.23 20.14
CA PRO A 35 10.67 -3.21 19.28
C PRO A 35 12.13 -3.49 19.67
N VAL A 36 12.54 -4.75 19.59
CA VAL A 36 13.94 -5.14 19.74
C VAL A 36 14.58 -5.26 18.36
N LYS A 37 15.59 -4.42 18.09
CA LYS A 37 16.39 -4.45 16.87
C LYS A 37 17.68 -5.23 17.10
N LEU A 38 17.87 -6.25 16.29
CA LEU A 38 19.15 -6.95 16.15
C LEU A 38 19.85 -6.47 14.88
N SER A 39 21.07 -5.96 15.03
CA SER A 39 21.87 -5.46 13.91
C SER A 39 23.13 -6.29 13.74
N LEU A 40 23.44 -6.67 12.49
CA LEU A 40 24.62 -7.43 12.12
C LEU A 40 25.34 -6.67 11.00
N ASN A 41 26.64 -6.45 11.15
CA ASN A 41 27.46 -5.79 10.14
C ASN A 41 27.87 -6.79 9.05
N LEU A 42 26.93 -7.12 8.16
CA LEU A 42 27.21 -7.89 6.94
C LEU A 42 27.41 -6.96 5.76
N LYS A 43 28.30 -7.34 4.84
CA LYS A 43 28.31 -6.79 3.48
C LYS A 43 27.15 -7.38 2.69
N TYR A 44 25.92 -7.06 3.10
CA TYR A 44 24.70 -7.45 2.41
C TYR A 44 24.20 -6.29 1.56
N SER A 45 24.16 -6.49 0.24
CA SER A 45 23.51 -5.56 -0.67
C SER A 45 22.15 -6.14 -1.04
N PRO A 46 21.05 -5.67 -0.42
CA PRO A 46 19.72 -6.12 -0.83
C PRO A 46 19.51 -5.80 -2.30
N GLN A 47 18.98 -6.77 -3.06
CA GLN A 47 18.48 -6.49 -4.40
C GLN A 47 17.28 -5.56 -4.26
N VAL A 48 17.42 -4.30 -4.69
CA VAL A 48 16.31 -3.37 -4.76
C VAL A 48 15.30 -3.93 -5.76
N GLN A 49 14.13 -4.35 -5.26
CA GLN A 49 13.07 -4.82 -6.14
C GLN A 49 12.60 -3.66 -7.02
N LYS A 50 12.68 -3.85 -8.34
CA LYS A 50 12.13 -2.87 -9.29
C LYS A 50 10.61 -2.83 -9.08
N PRO A 51 10.00 -1.65 -8.96
CA PRO A 51 8.58 -1.56 -8.69
C PRO A 51 7.79 -2.09 -9.90
N ILE A 52 6.76 -2.88 -9.62
CA ILE A 52 5.97 -3.57 -10.65
C ILE A 52 5.06 -2.55 -11.35
N PRO A 53 5.17 -2.35 -12.68
CA PRO A 53 4.34 -1.40 -13.40
C PRO A 53 2.89 -1.88 -13.48
N ARG A 54 1.97 -1.06 -12.98
CA ARG A 54 0.52 -1.29 -13.00
C ARG A 54 -0.13 -0.56 -14.16
N TRP A 55 -1.29 -1.05 -14.60
CA TRP A 55 -2.12 -0.39 -15.60
C TRP A 55 -2.74 0.88 -15.02
N ASN A 56 -2.68 1.98 -15.77
CA ASN A 56 -3.35 3.23 -15.42
C ASN A 56 -4.65 3.38 -16.21
N TYR A 57 -5.72 2.77 -15.71
CA TYR A 57 -7.04 2.79 -16.34
C TYR A 57 -7.62 4.21 -16.49
N LYS A 58 -7.23 5.16 -15.63
CA LYS A 58 -7.66 6.57 -15.72
C LYS A 58 -7.10 7.28 -16.96
N ARG A 59 -5.97 6.80 -17.50
CA ARG A 59 -5.33 7.35 -18.71
C ARG A 59 -5.47 6.42 -19.91
N ALA A 60 -6.34 5.41 -19.81
CA ALA A 60 -6.60 4.50 -20.91
C ALA A 60 -7.31 5.22 -22.07
N ASP A 61 -6.86 4.95 -23.29
CA ASP A 61 -7.63 5.27 -24.48
C ASP A 61 -8.56 4.09 -24.80
N TRP A 62 -9.79 4.15 -24.30
CA TRP A 62 -10.76 3.08 -24.45
C TRP A 62 -11.24 2.91 -25.90
N ILE A 63 -11.26 3.99 -26.69
CA ILE A 63 -11.65 3.94 -28.11
C ILE A 63 -10.60 3.16 -28.89
N GLN A 64 -9.32 3.51 -28.67
CA GLN A 64 -8.21 2.81 -29.30
C GLN A 64 -8.10 1.36 -28.81
N PHE A 65 -8.37 1.09 -27.53
CA PHE A 65 -8.44 -0.28 -26.99
C PHE A 65 -9.52 -1.12 -27.68
N ALA A 66 -10.73 -0.60 -27.82
CA ALA A 66 -11.84 -1.30 -28.49
C ALA A 66 -11.46 -1.63 -29.93
N ARG A 67 -11.00 -0.62 -30.69
CA ARG A 67 -10.58 -0.78 -32.08
C ARG A 67 -9.48 -1.82 -32.26
N LEU A 68 -8.43 -1.79 -31.43
CA LEU A 68 -7.34 -2.76 -31.50
C LEU A 68 -7.78 -4.17 -31.06
N SER A 69 -8.68 -4.26 -30.09
CA SER A 69 -9.21 -5.55 -29.64
C SER A 69 -9.99 -6.25 -30.74
N ASP A 70 -10.82 -5.51 -31.49
CA ASP A 70 -11.56 -6.07 -32.63
C ASP A 70 -10.60 -6.57 -33.71
N ILE A 71 -9.62 -5.75 -34.11
CA ILE A 71 -8.60 -6.10 -35.12
C ILE A 71 -7.80 -7.34 -34.70
N TYR A 72 -7.33 -7.38 -33.45
CA TYR A 72 -6.48 -8.49 -32.98
C TYR A 72 -7.28 -9.77 -32.69
N CYS A 73 -8.59 -9.68 -32.47
CA CYS A 73 -9.47 -10.83 -32.26
C CYS A 73 -10.09 -11.37 -33.56
N GLU A 74 -10.15 -10.59 -34.63
CA GLU A 74 -10.76 -10.97 -35.92
C GLU A 74 -10.18 -12.29 -36.49
N SER A 75 -8.88 -12.53 -36.32
CA SER A 75 -8.19 -13.73 -36.82
C SER A 75 -8.38 -14.99 -35.97
N ILE A 76 -9.12 -14.93 -34.86
CA ILE A 76 -9.30 -16.05 -33.93
C ILE A 76 -10.39 -16.99 -34.48
N ASN A 77 -9.96 -18.13 -35.01
CA ASN A 77 -10.86 -19.17 -35.49
C ASN A 77 -11.53 -19.90 -34.32
N THR A 78 -12.83 -19.66 -34.12
CA THR A 78 -13.68 -20.25 -33.07
C THR A 78 -14.00 -21.73 -33.28
N HIS A 79 -13.74 -22.28 -34.48
CA HIS A 79 -13.97 -23.69 -34.80
C HIS A 79 -12.75 -24.59 -34.50
N GLN A 80 -11.68 -24.05 -33.91
CA GLN A 80 -10.52 -24.86 -33.50
C GLN A 80 -10.87 -25.82 -32.35
N LYS A 81 -10.56 -27.12 -32.55
CA LYS A 81 -10.84 -28.19 -31.55
C LYS A 81 -10.04 -28.06 -30.23
N LYS A 82 -8.99 -27.24 -30.18
CA LYS A 82 -8.12 -27.08 -29.00
C LYS A 82 -8.43 -25.76 -28.28
N ILE A 83 -9.35 -25.83 -27.31
CA ILE A 83 -9.83 -24.69 -26.50
C ILE A 83 -8.65 -23.90 -25.89
N LYS A 84 -7.64 -24.57 -25.34
CA LYS A 84 -6.47 -23.92 -24.73
C LYS A 84 -5.76 -22.94 -25.68
N ASN A 85 -5.52 -23.36 -26.92
CA ASN A 85 -4.84 -22.54 -27.91
C ASN A 85 -5.68 -21.30 -28.29
N MET A 86 -7.00 -21.45 -28.31
CA MET A 86 -7.92 -20.33 -28.55
C MET A 86 -7.88 -19.33 -27.39
N THR A 87 -7.94 -19.81 -26.15
CA THR A 87 -7.83 -18.97 -24.94
C THR A 87 -6.50 -18.22 -24.88
N ASP A 88 -5.38 -18.89 -25.20
CA ASP A 88 -4.06 -18.28 -25.22
C ASP A 88 -3.95 -17.18 -26.29
N ARG A 89 -4.53 -17.41 -27.48
CA ARG A 89 -4.59 -16.40 -28.55
C ARG A 89 -5.45 -15.21 -28.17
N LEU A 90 -6.64 -15.44 -27.61
CA LEU A 90 -7.53 -14.38 -27.13
C LEU A 90 -6.84 -13.53 -26.05
N ASN A 91 -6.25 -14.17 -25.05
CA ASN A 91 -5.51 -13.48 -23.98
C ASN A 91 -4.37 -12.65 -24.55
N THR A 92 -3.61 -13.19 -25.50
CA THR A 92 -2.50 -12.48 -26.13
C THR A 92 -2.99 -11.27 -26.93
N SER A 93 -4.08 -11.40 -27.70
CA SER A 93 -4.69 -10.30 -28.46
C SER A 93 -5.20 -9.18 -27.55
N ILE A 94 -5.92 -9.52 -26.49
CA ILE A 94 -6.43 -8.55 -25.51
C ILE A 94 -5.27 -7.86 -24.77
N LEU A 95 -4.27 -8.62 -24.33
CA LEU A 95 -3.10 -8.04 -23.65
C LEU A 95 -2.28 -7.14 -24.58
N ARG A 96 -2.23 -7.45 -25.87
CA ARG A 96 -1.57 -6.62 -26.87
C ARG A 96 -2.31 -5.29 -27.04
N ALA A 97 -3.63 -5.32 -27.26
CA ALA A 97 -4.45 -4.11 -27.32
C ALA A 97 -4.30 -3.26 -26.05
N ALA A 98 -4.32 -3.91 -24.87
CA ALA A 98 -4.13 -3.21 -23.60
C ALA A 98 -2.76 -2.52 -23.51
N ARG A 99 -1.67 -3.17 -23.93
CA ARG A 99 -0.30 -2.59 -23.87
C ARG A 99 -0.17 -1.35 -24.73
N GLU A 100 -0.87 -1.29 -25.86
CA GLU A 100 -0.83 -0.18 -26.81
C GLU A 100 -1.75 0.97 -26.38
N SER A 101 -2.88 0.68 -25.73
CA SER A 101 -3.91 1.68 -25.41
C SER A 101 -3.94 2.13 -23.95
N ILE A 102 -3.36 1.36 -23.02
CA ILE A 102 -3.42 1.62 -21.58
C ILE A 102 -2.00 1.87 -21.05
N PRO A 103 -1.67 3.10 -20.62
CA PRO A 103 -0.37 3.40 -20.06
C PRO A 103 -0.04 2.52 -18.85
N ARG A 104 1.21 2.06 -18.76
CA ARG A 104 1.75 1.33 -17.61
C ARG A 104 2.80 2.15 -16.89
N GLY A 105 2.77 2.11 -15.57
CA GLY A 105 3.76 2.82 -14.77
C GLY A 105 3.82 2.31 -13.35
N ALA A 106 4.93 2.60 -12.69
CA ALA A 106 5.10 2.39 -11.27
C ALA A 106 5.37 3.74 -10.62
N ARG A 107 4.62 4.08 -9.57
CA ARG A 107 4.97 5.23 -8.72
C ARG A 107 6.18 4.80 -7.89
N ARG A 108 7.29 5.54 -8.00
CA ARG A 108 8.50 5.26 -7.22
C ARG A 108 8.29 5.53 -5.72
N ASP A 109 7.59 6.62 -5.40
CA ASP A 109 7.44 7.10 -4.01
C ASP A 109 5.97 7.12 -3.58
N TYR A 110 5.27 5.99 -3.72
CA TYR A 110 3.90 5.90 -3.22
C TYR A 110 3.89 5.89 -1.68
N LYS A 111 3.45 6.99 -1.08
CA LYS A 111 3.09 7.04 0.34
C LYS A 111 1.62 6.69 0.48
N SER A 112 1.31 5.71 1.31
CA SER A 112 -0.06 5.25 1.56
C SER A 112 -0.83 6.11 2.57
N TRP A 113 -0.17 7.08 3.21
CA TRP A 113 -0.76 8.01 4.18
C TRP A 113 -0.71 9.44 3.67
N SER A 114 -1.74 10.23 4.01
CA SER A 114 -1.83 11.65 3.66
C SER A 114 -0.99 12.51 4.61
N GLU A 115 -0.71 13.74 4.19
CA GLU A 115 -0.01 14.73 5.02
C GLU A 115 -0.78 15.05 6.30
N GLU A 116 -2.12 15.03 6.25
CA GLU A 116 -2.98 15.18 7.41
C GLU A 116 -2.75 14.07 8.45
N VAL A 117 -2.77 12.80 8.01
CA VAL A 117 -2.52 11.66 8.90
C VAL A 117 -1.09 11.72 9.47
N GLN A 118 -0.11 12.13 8.66
CA GLN A 118 1.27 12.32 9.10
C GLN A 118 1.38 13.37 10.22
N ASN A 119 0.70 14.50 10.10
CA ASN A 119 0.71 15.57 11.11
C ASN A 119 0.05 15.10 12.42
N VAL A 120 -1.06 14.37 12.32
CA VAL A 120 -1.72 13.83 13.51
C VAL A 120 -0.85 12.77 14.19
N GLU A 121 -0.16 11.91 13.43
CA GLU A 121 0.80 10.94 13.97
C GLU A 121 1.96 11.61 14.70
N GLN A 122 2.53 12.69 14.13
CA GLN A 122 3.59 13.47 14.81
C GLN A 122 3.14 14.04 16.15
N LYS A 123 1.88 14.52 16.25
CA LYS A 123 1.31 15.00 17.51
C LYS A 123 1.14 13.89 18.55
N VAL A 124 0.80 12.68 18.12
CA VAL A 124 0.75 11.50 19.00
C VAL A 124 2.15 11.17 19.52
N SER A 125 3.16 11.18 18.65
CA SER A 125 4.56 10.94 19.03
C SER A 125 5.03 11.94 20.09
N GLN A 126 4.82 13.25 19.86
CA GLN A 126 5.20 14.30 20.81
C GLN A 126 4.47 14.17 22.16
N ALA A 127 3.17 13.86 22.13
CA ALA A 127 2.40 13.65 23.37
C ALA A 127 2.90 12.42 24.15
N ARG A 128 3.40 11.39 23.45
CA ARG A 128 3.97 10.18 24.05
C ARG A 128 5.34 10.46 24.67
N GLU A 129 6.24 11.13 23.95
CA GLU A 129 7.55 11.56 24.48
C GLU A 129 7.39 12.38 25.76
N ARG A 130 6.40 13.28 25.76
CA ARG A 130 6.02 14.05 26.94
C ARG A 130 5.55 13.17 28.09
N LEU A 131 4.73 12.16 27.83
CA LEU A 131 4.29 11.22 28.86
C LEU A 131 5.46 10.39 29.43
N GLU A 132 6.37 9.90 28.57
CA GLU A 132 7.54 9.13 29.00
C GLU A 132 8.46 9.97 29.90
N THR A 133 8.56 11.27 29.63
CA THR A 133 9.39 12.23 30.41
C THR A 133 8.72 12.67 31.71
N GLU A 134 7.46 13.11 31.65
CA GLU A 134 6.78 13.75 32.78
C GLU A 134 6.04 12.76 33.69
N GLN A 135 5.58 11.62 33.14
CA GLN A 135 4.83 10.56 33.85
C GLN A 135 3.63 11.09 34.68
N SER A 136 2.98 12.17 34.22
CA SER A 136 1.84 12.80 34.88
C SER A 136 0.49 12.35 34.29
N ILE A 137 -0.57 12.47 35.10
CA ILE A 137 -1.97 12.24 34.69
C ILE A 137 -2.34 13.15 33.51
N ASP A 138 -1.89 14.40 33.52
CA ASP A 138 -2.19 15.37 32.47
C ASP A 138 -1.55 14.97 31.13
N SER A 139 -0.29 14.53 31.16
CA SER A 139 0.44 14.03 29.99
C SER A 139 -0.23 12.77 29.43
N HIS A 140 -0.78 11.92 30.31
CA HIS A 140 -1.53 10.74 29.92
C HIS A 140 -2.90 11.07 29.29
N ILE A 141 -3.61 12.07 29.81
CA ILE A 141 -4.84 12.61 29.20
C ILE A 141 -4.53 13.20 27.82
N ALA A 142 -3.44 13.97 27.71
CA ALA A 142 -3.01 14.56 26.44
C ALA A 142 -2.71 13.49 25.38
N LEU A 143 -1.99 12.42 25.74
CA LEU A 143 -1.76 11.28 24.85
C LEU A 143 -3.07 10.62 24.42
N LYS A 144 -3.99 10.34 25.35
CA LYS A 144 -5.30 9.75 25.02
C LYS A 144 -6.10 10.64 24.05
N ALA A 145 -6.08 11.96 24.25
CA ALA A 145 -6.73 12.91 23.37
C ALA A 145 -6.11 12.93 21.96
N ALA A 146 -4.77 12.91 21.87
CA ALA A 146 -4.06 12.84 20.59
C ALA A 146 -4.35 11.52 19.85
N SER A 147 -4.25 10.37 20.51
CA SER A 147 -4.57 9.07 19.92
C SER A 147 -6.02 8.97 19.43
N ALA A 148 -6.97 9.59 20.15
CA ALA A 148 -8.36 9.64 19.71
C ALA A 148 -8.54 10.45 18.42
N LYS A 149 -7.81 11.57 18.26
CA LYS A 149 -7.78 12.35 17.02
C LYS A 149 -7.19 11.54 15.86
N TYR A 150 -6.08 10.82 16.11
CA TYR A 150 -5.46 9.94 15.12
C TYR A 150 -6.44 8.87 14.61
N ARG A 151 -7.09 8.14 15.53
CA ARG A 151 -8.08 7.12 15.16
C ARG A 151 -9.24 7.68 14.32
N ARG A 152 -9.70 8.89 14.62
CA ARG A 152 -10.73 9.56 13.81
C ARG A 152 -10.22 9.88 12.41
N ALA A 153 -9.03 10.46 12.28
CA ALA A 153 -8.43 10.78 10.98
C ALA A 153 -8.24 9.52 10.11
N GLU A 154 -7.73 8.43 10.72
CA GLU A 154 -7.61 7.10 10.11
C GLU A 154 -8.96 6.58 9.58
N GLN A 155 -10.02 6.65 10.39
CA GLN A 155 -11.36 6.21 10.01
C GLN A 155 -11.97 7.07 8.90
N SER A 156 -11.91 8.40 9.02
CA SER A 156 -12.38 9.33 8.01
C SER A 156 -11.67 9.11 6.67
N ARG A 157 -10.37 8.86 6.67
CA ARG A 157 -9.61 8.53 5.46
C ARG A 157 -10.03 7.19 4.85
N LYS A 158 -10.25 6.16 5.65
CA LYS A 158 -10.75 4.85 5.16
C LYS A 158 -12.11 5.01 4.47
N LEU A 159 -13.01 5.80 5.06
CA LEU A 159 -14.31 6.12 4.47
C LEU A 159 -14.16 6.94 3.17
N HIS A 160 -13.35 7.99 3.19
CA HIS A 160 -13.10 8.81 2.00
C HIS A 160 -12.49 8.00 0.86
N GLY A 161 -11.49 7.15 1.13
CA GLY A 161 -10.89 6.29 0.13
C GLY A 161 -11.89 5.29 -0.48
N ARG A 162 -12.81 4.76 0.34
CA ARG A 162 -13.91 3.92 -0.15
C ARG A 162 -14.87 4.71 -1.04
N ASP A 163 -15.22 5.94 -0.66
CA ASP A 163 -16.10 6.80 -1.47
C ASP A 163 -15.45 7.20 -2.79
N GLU A 164 -14.15 7.52 -2.78
CA GLU A 164 -13.35 7.74 -3.98
C GLU A 164 -13.34 6.48 -4.86
N GLU A 165 -13.09 5.30 -4.29
CA GLU A 165 -13.09 4.04 -5.02
C GLU A 165 -14.47 3.73 -5.64
N ILE A 166 -15.58 3.98 -4.91
CA ILE A 166 -16.94 3.84 -5.44
C ILE A 166 -17.18 4.83 -6.59
N ARG A 167 -16.73 6.08 -6.46
CA ARG A 167 -16.79 7.08 -7.56
C ARG A 167 -15.93 6.67 -8.74
N HIS A 168 -14.79 6.03 -8.50
CA HIS A 168 -13.89 5.52 -9.54
C HIS A 168 -14.44 4.28 -10.25
N LEU A 169 -15.15 3.40 -9.55
CA LEU A 169 -15.77 2.20 -10.10
C LEU A 169 -17.09 2.50 -10.82
N ASN A 170 -17.83 3.52 -10.37
CA ASN A 170 -18.95 4.06 -11.12
C ASN A 170 -18.43 4.90 -12.29
N MET A 171 -18.02 4.23 -13.38
CA MET A 171 -18.07 4.86 -14.69
C MET A 171 -19.53 5.26 -14.94
N ASP A 172 -19.77 6.56 -14.94
CA ASP A 172 -20.90 7.24 -15.56
C ASP A 172 -22.27 6.52 -15.53
N LYS A 173 -23.17 7.04 -14.71
CA LYS A 173 -24.63 7.05 -14.99
C LYS A 173 -24.98 7.88 -16.26
N VAL A 174 -24.10 7.91 -17.26
CA VAL A 174 -24.22 8.64 -18.52
C VAL A 174 -23.74 7.65 -19.58
N GLU A 175 -24.60 6.83 -20.16
CA GLU A 175 -25.16 7.11 -21.50
C GLU A 175 -26.40 6.24 -21.88
N LEU A 176 -27.19 5.72 -20.93
CA LEU A 176 -28.42 4.97 -21.28
C LEU A 176 -29.67 5.85 -21.53
N LYS A 177 -29.49 7.11 -21.95
CA LYS A 177 -30.61 7.98 -22.35
C LYS A 177 -30.32 8.80 -23.62
N LYS A 178 -29.93 8.15 -24.72
CA LYS A 178 -29.96 8.79 -26.05
C LYS A 178 -30.30 7.86 -27.22
N HIS A 179 -31.15 6.84 -27.07
CA HIS A 179 -31.72 6.11 -28.21
C HIS A 179 -33.17 5.68 -27.96
N SER A 180 -34.04 6.65 -27.67
CA SER A 180 -35.49 6.42 -27.74
C SER A 180 -36.13 7.60 -28.47
N ARG A 181 -36.01 7.59 -29.79
CA ARG A 181 -36.99 8.11 -30.76
C ARG A 181 -36.88 7.28 -32.02
#